data_AF-A0A180FQA5-F1
#
_entry.id   AF-A0A180FQA5-F1
#
_cell.length_a   1.000
_cell.length_b   1.000
_cell.length_c   1.000
_cell.angle_alpha   90.00
_cell.angle_beta   90.00
_cell.angle_gamma   90.00
#
_symmetry.space_group_name_H-M   'P 1'
#
loop_
_entity.id
_entity.type
_entity.pdbx_description
1 polymer ?
#
loop_
_entity_poly.entity_id
_entity_poly.type
_entity_poly.pdbx_seq_one_letter_code
_entity_poly.pdbx_strand_id
1 'polypeptide(L)'
;MRISSTEGEAYNTSIRIAERGEVFFIKRPVYKNSEYHLSKVLADNSQYYYNPNSGIRPLNKRLDDYPEELDFDMISNSLSVSDKTGYCIRTGKRITFNQKRPFCLTAFKEWKTSGGNENEKEKYCHFSGELSNGETSFRYPFLRKYWPKANAKQKEMYPIK
;
A
#
# COMPACT_ATOMS: atom_id res chain seq x y z
N MET A 1 37.74 11.40 -16.62
CA MET A 1 37.12 12.73 -16.40
C MET A 1 37.78 13.36 -15.19
N ARG A 2 38.48 14.49 -15.32
CA ARG A 2 38.99 15.24 -14.17
C ARG A 2 37.88 16.18 -13.71
N ILE A 3 37.24 15.85 -12.59
CA ILE A 3 36.28 16.73 -11.92
C ILE A 3 37.07 17.94 -11.42
N SER A 4 36.59 19.16 -11.68
CA SER A 4 37.27 20.38 -11.20
C SER A 4 37.23 20.42 -9.66
N SER A 5 38.22 21.06 -9.03
CA SER A 5 38.33 21.09 -7.56
C SER A 5 37.06 21.63 -6.89
N THR A 6 36.38 22.59 -7.53
CA THR A 6 35.14 23.19 -7.05
C THR A 6 33.93 22.27 -7.18
N GLU A 7 33.81 21.48 -8.26
CA GLU A 7 32.73 20.49 -8.43
C GLU A 7 32.87 19.36 -7.40
N GLY A 8 34.09 18.91 -7.14
CA GLY A 8 34.37 17.90 -6.11
C GLY A 8 34.02 18.39 -4.71
N GLU A 9 34.35 19.65 -4.39
CA GLU A 9 33.99 20.28 -3.12
C GLU A 9 32.48 20.46 -2.94
N ALA A 10 31.77 20.90 -3.98
CA ALA A 10 30.32 21.04 -3.98
C ALA A 10 29.63 19.69 -3.78
N TYR A 11 30.11 18.65 -4.48
CA TYR A 11 29.63 17.27 -4.31
C TYR A 11 29.83 16.79 -2.87
N ASN A 12 31.06 16.85 -2.35
CA ASN A 12 31.37 16.39 -0.99
C ASN A 12 30.59 17.16 0.08
N THR A 13 30.33 18.45 -0.15
CA THR A 13 29.49 19.25 0.74
C THR A 13 28.04 18.80 0.70
N SER A 14 27.51 18.55 -0.50
CA SER A 14 26.14 18.05 -0.68
C SER A 14 25.94 16.69 -0.02
N ILE A 15 26.89 15.77 -0.19
CA ILE A 15 26.88 14.45 0.46
C ILE A 15 26.90 14.58 1.99
N ARG A 16 27.81 15.41 2.54
CA ARG A 16 27.85 15.64 4.00
C ARG A 16 26.55 16.23 4.55
N ILE A 17 25.90 17.12 3.82
CA ILE A 17 24.59 17.66 4.20
C ILE A 17 23.54 16.56 4.21
N ALA A 18 23.51 15.70 3.18
CA ALA A 18 22.57 14.60 3.09
C ALA A 18 22.77 13.54 4.19
N GLU A 19 24.01 13.18 4.52
CA GLU A 19 24.35 12.20 5.56
C GLU A 19 23.99 12.69 6.97
N ARG A 20 24.19 13.99 7.24
CA ARG A 20 23.95 14.58 8.56
C ARG A 20 22.50 15.00 8.77
N GLY A 21 21.80 15.32 7.69
CA GLY A 21 20.42 15.78 7.72
C GLY A 21 19.41 14.70 8.09
N GLU A 22 18.24 15.14 8.57
CA GLU A 22 17.08 14.25 8.67
C GLU A 22 16.54 13.94 7.26
N VAL A 23 16.13 12.70 7.04
CA VAL A 23 15.55 12.27 5.77
C VAL A 23 14.18 12.92 5.58
N PHE A 24 14.09 13.79 4.59
CA PHE A 24 12.83 14.36 4.12
C PHE A 24 12.02 13.36 3.27
N PHE A 25 12.71 12.68 2.35
CA PHE A 25 12.12 11.72 1.42
C PHE A 25 13.19 10.75 0.93
N ILE A 26 12.85 9.47 0.82
CA ILE A 26 13.74 8.46 0.24
C ILE A 26 12.93 7.47 -0.60
N LYS A 27 13.37 7.29 -1.85
CA LYS A 27 12.81 6.33 -2.80
C LYS A 27 13.96 5.56 -3.43
N ARG A 28 13.89 4.23 -3.39
CA ARG A 28 14.93 3.35 -3.91
C ARG A 28 14.39 2.49 -5.05
N PRO A 29 15.18 2.25 -6.13
CA PRO A 29 14.84 1.28 -7.15
C PRO A 29 14.94 -0.15 -6.60
N VAL A 30 14.22 -1.07 -7.21
CA VAL A 30 14.25 -2.50 -6.91
C VAL A 30 14.58 -3.23 -8.20
N TYR A 31 15.66 -4.00 -8.16
CA TYR A 31 16.17 -4.77 -9.29
C TYR A 31 16.03 -6.27 -9.03
N LYS A 32 15.88 -7.05 -10.10
CA LYS A 32 16.06 -8.51 -10.07
C LYS A 32 16.96 -8.87 -11.24
N ASN A 33 18.06 -9.57 -10.99
CA ASN A 33 19.02 -9.94 -12.03
C ASN A 33 19.46 -8.74 -12.90
N SER A 34 19.65 -7.57 -12.27
CA SER A 34 19.96 -6.27 -12.92
C SER A 34 18.85 -5.66 -13.79
N GLU A 35 17.67 -6.29 -13.87
CA GLU A 35 16.49 -5.73 -14.51
C GLU A 35 15.71 -4.85 -13.52
N TYR A 36 15.35 -3.63 -13.92
CA TYR A 36 14.52 -2.75 -13.11
C TYR A 36 13.07 -3.25 -13.09
N HIS A 37 12.48 -3.34 -11.90
CA HIS A 37 11.06 -3.70 -11.75
C HIS A 37 10.19 -2.54 -11.28
N LEU A 38 10.59 -1.90 -10.17
CA LEU A 38 9.82 -0.83 -9.54
C LEU A 38 10.72 0.04 -8.67
N SER A 39 10.14 1.10 -8.11
CA SER A 39 10.77 1.90 -7.08
C SER A 39 9.85 2.00 -5.86
N LYS A 40 10.41 1.83 -4.66
CA LYS A 40 9.67 1.86 -3.39
C LYS A 40 10.06 3.10 -2.59
N VAL A 41 9.04 3.79 -2.08
CA VAL A 41 9.24 4.89 -1.12
C VAL A 41 9.46 4.27 0.26
N LEU A 42 10.61 4.56 0.88
CA LEU A 42 10.98 4.06 2.20
C LEU A 42 10.66 5.07 3.31
N ALA A 43 10.64 6.37 2.97
CA ALA A 43 10.15 7.43 3.85
C ALA A 43 9.65 8.61 3.02
N ASP A 44 8.59 9.23 3.52
CA ASP A 44 8.03 10.47 3.00
C ASP A 44 7.52 11.30 4.18
N ASN A 45 8.33 12.27 4.60
CA ASN A 45 8.02 13.18 5.70
C ASN A 45 7.46 14.51 5.18
N SER A 46 7.16 14.63 3.88
CA SER A 46 6.71 15.89 3.27
C SER A 46 5.47 16.48 3.96
N GLN A 47 4.54 15.61 4.39
CA GLN A 47 3.32 16.02 5.08
C GLN A 47 3.57 16.76 6.40
N TYR A 48 4.64 16.41 7.13
CA TYR A 48 5.00 17.12 8.35
C TYR A 48 5.38 18.57 8.06
N TYR A 49 6.16 18.81 6.99
CA TYR A 49 6.64 20.14 6.64
C TYR A 49 5.58 21.00 5.93
N TYR A 50 4.76 20.39 5.05
CA TYR A 50 3.74 21.13 4.31
C TYR A 50 2.39 21.25 5.05
N ASN A 51 2.15 20.42 6.08
CA ASN A 51 0.95 20.48 6.90
C ASN A 51 1.27 20.21 8.38
N PRO A 52 1.76 21.22 9.12
CA PRO A 52 2.17 21.06 10.51
C PRO A 52 1.00 20.71 11.47
N ASN A 53 -0.25 20.93 11.06
CA ASN A 53 -1.44 20.58 11.83
C ASN A 53 -1.89 19.12 11.64
N SER A 54 -1.16 18.33 10.85
CA SER A 54 -1.48 16.92 10.57
C SER A 54 -1.34 15.99 11.80
N GLY A 55 -0.70 16.46 12.88
CA GLY A 55 -0.38 15.63 14.05
C GLY A 55 0.70 14.58 13.79
N ILE A 56 1.32 14.58 12.61
CA ILE A 56 2.42 13.71 12.23
C ILE A 56 3.69 14.19 12.94
N ARG A 57 4.49 13.26 13.47
CA ARG A 57 5.79 13.56 14.09
C ARG A 57 6.92 13.17 13.14
N PRO A 58 8.01 13.95 13.10
CA PRO A 58 9.20 13.58 12.35
C PRO A 58 9.77 12.27 12.89
N LEU A 59 10.26 11.41 11.97
CA LEU A 59 10.80 10.09 12.31
C LEU A 59 12.20 10.18 12.93
N ASN A 60 12.88 11.33 12.84
CA ASN A 60 14.26 11.56 13.28
C ASN A 60 15.23 10.50 12.72
N LYS A 61 15.06 10.14 11.44
CA LYS A 61 15.90 9.15 10.76
C LYS A 61 16.87 9.81 9.78
N ARG A 62 18.08 9.25 9.68
CA ARG A 62 19.14 9.66 8.76
C ARG A 62 19.23 8.71 7.58
N LEU A 63 20.04 9.07 6.58
CA LEU A 63 20.18 8.29 5.35
C LEU A 63 20.64 6.84 5.63
N ASP A 64 21.55 6.67 6.60
CA ASP A 64 22.13 5.38 6.99
C ASP A 64 21.14 4.44 7.70
N ASP A 65 20.01 4.97 8.19
CA ASP A 65 18.94 4.15 8.79
C ASP A 65 18.11 3.40 7.73
N TYR A 66 18.37 3.66 6.45
CA TYR A 66 17.67 3.05 5.33
C TYR A 66 18.62 2.16 4.52
N PRO A 67 18.13 1.01 4.02
CA PRO A 67 18.93 0.17 3.15
C PRO A 67 19.26 0.89 1.84
N GLU A 68 20.50 0.73 1.38
CA GLU A 68 20.98 1.30 0.13
C GLU A 68 20.37 0.57 -1.08
N GLU A 69 20.26 -0.75 -0.97
CA GLU A 69 19.66 -1.64 -1.96
C GLU A 69 18.44 -2.36 -1.41
N LEU A 70 17.48 -2.64 -2.28
CA LEU A 70 16.26 -3.35 -1.93
C LEU A 70 16.20 -4.69 -2.66
N ASP A 71 16.11 -5.77 -1.89
CA ASP A 71 15.94 -7.12 -2.40
C ASP A 71 14.53 -7.32 -2.98
N PHE A 72 14.44 -7.74 -4.25
CA PHE A 72 13.16 -7.95 -4.93
C PHE A 72 12.30 -9.03 -4.27
N ASP A 73 12.87 -10.10 -3.75
CA ASP A 73 12.11 -11.18 -3.10
C ASP A 73 11.57 -10.71 -1.74
N MET A 74 12.34 -9.92 -0.98
CA MET A 74 11.86 -9.28 0.25
C MET A 74 10.75 -8.25 -0.04
N ILE A 75 10.94 -7.40 -1.06
CA ILE A 75 9.97 -6.39 -1.45
C ILE A 75 8.71 -7.03 -2.04
N SER A 76 8.84 -8.02 -2.92
CA SER A 76 7.71 -8.72 -3.51
C SER A 76 6.90 -9.45 -2.45
N ASN A 77 7.52 -10.05 -1.42
CA ASN A 77 6.80 -10.59 -0.26
C ASN A 77 6.06 -9.51 0.55
N SER A 78 6.68 -8.34 0.74
CA SER A 78 6.02 -7.19 1.39
C SER A 78 4.89 -6.57 0.55
N LEU A 79 4.92 -6.75 -0.77
CA LEU A 79 3.91 -6.30 -1.73
C LEU A 79 2.84 -7.37 -1.99
N SER A 80 3.16 -8.66 -1.85
CA SER A 80 2.32 -9.77 -2.32
C SER A 80 1.24 -10.18 -1.35
N VAL A 81 1.34 -9.85 -0.06
CA VAL A 81 0.24 -10.02 0.90
C VAL A 81 0.27 -8.87 1.89
N SER A 82 -0.27 -7.70 1.50
CA SER A 82 -0.64 -6.76 2.57
C SER A 82 -1.77 -7.44 3.36
N ASP A 83 -1.59 -7.59 4.67
CA ASP A 83 -2.66 -8.05 5.58
C ASP A 83 -3.90 -7.17 5.47
N LYS A 84 -3.82 -6.02 4.80
CA LYS A 84 -4.92 -5.10 4.53
C LYS A 84 -5.60 -5.33 3.17
N THR A 85 -5.24 -6.38 2.43
CA THR A 85 -5.80 -6.65 1.09
C THR A 85 -7.15 -7.35 1.18
N GLY A 86 -8.09 -6.90 0.34
CA GLY A 86 -9.32 -7.59 -0.03
C GLY A 86 -9.52 -7.53 -1.55
N TYR A 87 -10.66 -8.04 -2.03
CA TYR A 87 -10.94 -8.18 -3.46
C TYR A 87 -12.33 -7.66 -3.81
N CYS A 88 -12.48 -6.99 -4.94
CA CYS A 88 -13.78 -6.53 -5.40
C CYS A 88 -14.69 -7.74 -5.67
N ILE A 89 -15.85 -7.80 -5.02
CA ILE A 89 -16.76 -8.94 -5.16
C ILE A 89 -17.36 -9.09 -6.57
N ARG A 90 -17.36 -8.02 -7.38
CA ARG A 90 -17.85 -8.06 -8.77
C ARG A 90 -16.78 -8.36 -9.81
N THR A 91 -15.58 -7.79 -9.63
CA THR A 91 -14.52 -7.80 -10.66
C THR A 91 -13.27 -8.59 -10.28
N GLY A 92 -13.12 -9.00 -9.01
CA GLY A 92 -11.92 -9.66 -8.50
C GLY A 92 -10.70 -8.75 -8.34
N LYS A 93 -10.78 -7.46 -8.71
CA LYS A 93 -9.67 -6.50 -8.55
C LYS A 93 -9.27 -6.37 -7.09
N ARG A 94 -7.96 -6.37 -6.80
CA ARG A 94 -7.42 -6.11 -5.45
C ARG A 94 -7.82 -4.70 -4.98
N ILE A 95 -8.30 -4.61 -3.75
CA ILE A 95 -8.71 -3.39 -3.05
C ILE A 95 -8.32 -3.50 -1.58
N THR A 96 -8.53 -2.43 -0.79
CA THR A 96 -8.40 -2.51 0.67
C THR A 96 -9.50 -3.38 1.26
N PHE A 97 -9.15 -4.24 2.21
CA PHE A 97 -10.11 -5.06 2.94
C PHE A 97 -11.01 -4.19 3.81
N ASN A 98 -12.31 -4.22 3.53
CA ASN A 98 -13.34 -3.58 4.32
C ASN A 98 -14.68 -4.25 4.01
N GLN A 99 -15.23 -4.98 4.99
CA GLN A 99 -16.51 -5.68 4.83
C GLN A 99 -17.66 -4.75 4.41
N LYS A 100 -17.64 -3.48 4.84
CA LYS A 100 -18.68 -2.48 4.50
C LYS A 100 -18.49 -1.86 3.11
N ARG A 101 -17.33 -2.07 2.47
CA ARG A 101 -16.98 -1.52 1.16
C ARG A 101 -16.33 -2.59 0.27
N PRO A 102 -17.09 -3.63 -0.13
CA PRO A 102 -16.54 -4.77 -0.83
C PRO A 102 -16.34 -4.56 -2.34
N PHE A 103 -16.68 -3.39 -2.88
CA PHE A 103 -16.55 -3.04 -4.29
C PHE A 103 -15.34 -2.13 -4.56
N CYS A 104 -14.75 -2.26 -5.75
CA CYS A 104 -13.91 -1.21 -6.31
C CYS A 104 -14.77 -0.03 -6.79
N LEU A 105 -14.14 1.13 -6.99
CA LEU A 105 -14.86 2.37 -7.30
C LEU A 105 -15.80 2.26 -8.51
N THR A 106 -15.35 1.61 -9.60
CA THR A 106 -16.17 1.42 -10.81
C THR A 106 -17.39 0.54 -10.54
N ALA A 107 -17.18 -0.63 -9.91
CA ALA A 107 -18.25 -1.57 -9.57
C ALA A 107 -19.26 -0.97 -8.58
N PHE A 108 -18.79 -0.15 -7.62
CA PHE A 108 -19.68 0.54 -6.68
C PHE A 108 -20.57 1.56 -7.39
N LYS A 109 -20.03 2.32 -8.36
CA LYS A 109 -20.82 3.27 -9.15
C LYS A 109 -21.90 2.54 -9.95
N GLU A 110 -21.53 1.47 -10.64
CA GLU A 110 -22.48 0.63 -11.40
C GLU A 110 -23.57 0.06 -10.49
N TRP A 111 -23.20 -0.59 -9.39
CA TRP A 111 -24.14 -1.15 -8.41
C TRP A 111 -25.10 -0.08 -7.87
N LYS A 112 -24.58 1.10 -7.53
CA LYS A 112 -25.39 2.21 -7.03
C LYS A 112 -26.35 2.74 -8.11
N THR A 113 -25.90 2.86 -9.36
CA THR A 113 -26.75 3.28 -10.49
C THR A 113 -27.81 2.23 -10.83
N SER A 114 -27.53 0.94 -10.65
CA SER A 114 -28.48 -0.17 -10.84
C SER A 114 -29.49 -0.35 -9.69
N GLY A 115 -29.54 0.58 -8.73
CA GLY A 115 -30.50 0.56 -7.62
C GLY A 115 -29.97 0.04 -6.29
N GLY A 116 -28.71 -0.43 -6.23
CA GLY A 116 -28.05 -0.73 -4.97
C GLY A 116 -28.61 -1.95 -4.22
N ASN A 117 -29.01 -3.01 -4.93
CA ASN A 117 -29.54 -4.21 -4.27
C ASN A 117 -28.43 -4.95 -3.50
N GLU A 118 -28.50 -4.97 -2.18
CA GLU A 118 -27.47 -5.58 -1.33
C GLU A 118 -27.44 -7.13 -1.39
N ASN A 119 -28.51 -7.74 -1.89
CA ASN A 119 -28.65 -9.20 -2.03
C ASN A 119 -28.35 -9.68 -3.46
N GLU A 120 -27.94 -8.77 -4.35
CA GLU A 120 -27.49 -9.14 -5.70
C GLU A 120 -26.30 -10.10 -5.59
N LYS A 121 -26.36 -11.19 -6.36
CA LYS A 121 -25.34 -12.24 -6.36
C LYS A 121 -24.10 -11.77 -7.11
N GLU A 122 -22.96 -11.87 -6.44
CA GLU A 122 -21.66 -11.42 -6.93
C GLU A 122 -20.75 -12.60 -7.24
N LYS A 123 -19.65 -12.32 -7.96
CA LYS A 123 -18.80 -13.35 -8.58
C LYS A 123 -17.60 -13.76 -7.73
N TYR A 124 -17.18 -12.96 -6.76
CA TYR A 124 -15.93 -13.15 -6.03
C TYR A 124 -16.08 -12.95 -4.52
N CYS A 125 -15.22 -13.64 -3.76
CA CYS A 125 -15.05 -13.46 -2.32
C CYS A 125 -14.16 -12.25 -1.99
N HIS A 126 -14.64 -11.33 -1.14
CA HIS A 126 -13.86 -10.15 -0.74
C HIS A 126 -12.61 -10.49 0.08
N PHE A 127 -12.62 -11.61 0.82
CA PHE A 127 -11.50 -12.02 1.65
C PHE A 127 -10.39 -12.72 0.85
N SER A 128 -10.74 -13.70 0.01
CA SER A 128 -9.78 -14.57 -0.68
C SER A 128 -9.56 -14.21 -2.16
N GLY A 129 -10.52 -13.55 -2.80
CA GLY A 129 -10.51 -13.30 -4.26
C GLY A 129 -10.94 -14.49 -5.11
N GLU A 130 -11.30 -15.62 -4.49
CA GLU A 130 -11.83 -16.79 -5.20
C GLU A 130 -13.20 -16.51 -5.82
N LEU A 131 -13.51 -17.22 -6.90
CA LEU A 131 -14.86 -17.22 -7.48
C LEU A 131 -15.86 -17.73 -6.44
N SER A 132 -16.96 -16.99 -6.25
CA SER A 132 -18.01 -17.33 -5.30
C SER A 132 -19.23 -17.96 -5.95
N ASN A 133 -19.31 -18.00 -7.29
CA ASN A 133 -20.43 -18.57 -8.04
C ASN A 133 -21.81 -18.06 -7.57
N GLY A 134 -21.89 -16.80 -7.15
CA GLY A 134 -23.13 -16.18 -6.68
C GLY A 134 -23.46 -16.42 -5.21
N GLU A 135 -22.57 -17.02 -4.42
CA GLU A 135 -22.74 -17.19 -2.97
C GLU A 135 -22.49 -15.90 -2.18
N THR A 136 -21.78 -14.94 -2.76
CA THR A 136 -21.48 -13.65 -2.13
C THR A 136 -22.41 -12.56 -2.61
N SER A 137 -22.66 -11.56 -1.78
CA SER A 137 -23.37 -10.34 -2.14
C SER A 137 -22.75 -9.14 -1.42
N PHE A 138 -23.25 -7.93 -1.64
CA PHE A 138 -22.81 -6.76 -0.87
C PHE A 138 -23.03 -6.98 0.65
N ARG A 139 -24.18 -7.55 1.03
CA ARG A 139 -24.51 -7.88 2.43
C ARG A 139 -23.64 -9.01 2.99
N TYR A 140 -23.28 -9.97 2.14
CA TYR A 140 -22.49 -11.16 2.52
C TYR A 140 -21.26 -11.29 1.60
N PRO A 141 -20.22 -10.46 1.78
CA PRO A 141 -19.14 -10.35 0.81
C PRO A 141 -18.11 -11.49 0.87
N PHE A 142 -18.34 -12.51 1.69
CA PHE A 142 -17.38 -13.58 1.95
C PHE A 142 -17.99 -14.96 1.72
N LEU A 143 -17.20 -15.89 1.18
CA LEU A 143 -17.54 -17.31 1.17
C LEU A 143 -17.64 -17.85 2.60
N ARG A 144 -18.50 -18.86 2.79
CA ARG A 144 -18.85 -19.33 4.14
C ARG A 144 -17.64 -19.75 4.97
N LYS A 145 -16.67 -20.41 4.34
CA LYS A 145 -15.41 -20.89 4.94
C LYS A 145 -14.51 -19.78 5.50
N TYR A 146 -14.67 -18.53 5.05
CA TYR A 146 -13.79 -17.42 5.46
C TYR A 146 -14.41 -16.48 6.49
N TRP A 147 -15.69 -16.62 6.86
CA TRP A 147 -16.35 -15.73 7.84
C TRP A 147 -15.59 -15.56 9.15
N PRO A 148 -15.11 -16.63 9.83
CA PRO A 148 -14.40 -16.47 11.09
C PRO A 148 -13.15 -15.61 10.94
N LYS A 149 -12.36 -15.85 9.88
CA LYS A 149 -11.12 -15.13 9.59
C LYS A 149 -11.39 -13.68 9.15
N ALA A 150 -12.39 -13.47 8.31
CA ALA A 150 -12.78 -12.15 7.82
C ALA A 150 -13.29 -11.25 8.96
N ASN A 151 -14.06 -11.81 9.90
CA ASN A 151 -14.56 -11.07 11.06
C ASN A 151 -13.43 -10.70 12.03
N ALA A 152 -12.47 -11.61 12.28
CA ALA A 152 -11.29 -11.30 13.09
C ALA A 152 -10.48 -10.15 12.46
N LYS A 153 -10.20 -10.26 11.16
CA LYS A 153 -9.50 -9.24 10.37
C LYS A 153 -10.22 -7.88 10.36
N GLN A 154 -11.55 -7.88 10.25
CA GLN A 154 -12.36 -6.66 10.28
C GLN A 154 -12.24 -5.93 11.63
N LYS A 155 -12.24 -6.68 12.74
CA LYS A 155 -12.07 -6.12 14.10
C LYS A 155 -10.68 -5.55 14.32
N GLU A 156 -9.66 -6.23 13.81
CA GLU A 156 -8.26 -5.78 13.88
C GLU A 156 -8.04 -4.49 13.09
N MET A 157 -8.56 -4.42 11.86
CA MET A 157 -8.37 -3.27 10.98
C MET A 157 -9.23 -2.05 11.36
N TYR A 158 -10.42 -2.29 11.93
CA TYR A 158 -11.39 -1.25 12.27
C TYR A 158 -11.95 -1.48 13.68
N PRO A 159 -11.12 -1.28 14.73
CA PRO A 159 -11.57 -1.41 16.11
C PRO A 159 -12.67 -0.39 16.39
N ILE A 160 -13.75 -0.85 17.02
CA ILE A 160 -14.82 0.02 17.51
C ILE A 160 -14.22 0.75 18.72
N LYS A 161 -14.14 2.09 18.64
CA LYS A 161 -13.72 2.95 19.75
C LYS A 161 -14.81 3.06 20.80
#